data_AF-A0A0U1P0R0-F1
#
_entry.id   AF-A0A0U1P0R0-F1
#
_cell.length_a   1.000
_cell.length_b   1.000
_cell.length_c   1.000
_cell.angle_alpha   90.00
_cell.angle_beta   90.00
_cell.angle_gamma   90.00
#
_symmetry.space_group_name_H-M   'P 1'
#
loop_
_entity.id
_entity.type
_entity.pdbx_description
1 polymer ?
#
loop_
_entity_poly.entity_id
_entity_poly.type
_entity_poly.pdbx_seq_one_letter_code
_entity_poly.pdbx_strand_id
1 'polypeptide(L)'
;MKTYSMKEVSQKIKVPPGTIKRWEKELDGLLDIPRSKQGARLFTETEIQLLIEMKEMHGKKVNKEVIRKSFGNKLHQEPDSNTSKQETSLQILSEQISPVPPDETTIKNVDNFLSVLDRYKQNFFHEMKEEIRSVVRTEVLAEVKKEIKNGALTTVKTLSDSIYKSNANTKSEFEGLSNKVEQTVEHTANSLKFLSKSISKVSLETTKEISNLSRQIAETSEELAQYVDVTNSEIYNLTEALSKDHEYFIEEREQYRHEIRQREVAFQNMLSGFRDAAVSKGKKWWKFWY
;
A
#
# COMPACT_ATOMS: atom_id res chain seq x y z
N MET A 1 15.87 -19.14 12.88
CA MET A 1 14.64 -18.74 12.16
C MET A 1 14.78 -17.28 11.75
N LYS A 2 14.51 -16.93 10.49
CA LYS A 2 14.56 -15.52 10.05
C LYS A 2 13.29 -14.83 10.53
N THR A 3 13.45 -13.71 11.24
CA THR A 3 12.34 -12.87 11.70
C THR A 3 12.33 -11.59 10.87
N TYR A 4 11.18 -11.21 10.36
CA TYR A 4 11.01 -10.02 9.53
C TYR A 4 10.38 -8.89 10.32
N SER A 5 10.82 -7.67 10.07
CA SER A 5 10.19 -6.47 10.65
C SER A 5 8.90 -6.10 9.90
N MET A 6 8.00 -5.38 10.55
CA MET A 6 6.75 -4.86 9.93
C MET A 6 7.01 -4.13 8.59
N LYS A 7 8.14 -3.42 8.48
CA LYS A 7 8.52 -2.72 7.23
C LYS A 7 8.87 -3.70 6.12
N GLU A 8 9.64 -4.74 6.44
CA GLU A 8 10.04 -5.78 5.49
C GLU A 8 8.84 -6.62 5.04
N VAL A 9 7.94 -6.96 5.97
CA VAL A 9 6.70 -7.67 5.62
C VAL A 9 5.81 -6.81 4.74
N SER A 10 5.61 -5.54 5.09
CA SER A 10 4.83 -4.59 4.29
C SER A 10 5.34 -4.50 2.84
N GLN A 11 6.66 -4.51 2.64
CA GLN A 11 7.27 -4.54 1.31
C GLN A 11 7.08 -5.90 0.61
N LYS A 12 7.27 -7.02 1.33
CA LYS A 12 7.14 -8.40 0.79
C LYS A 12 5.70 -8.69 0.31
N ILE A 13 4.69 -8.23 1.05
CA ILE A 13 3.27 -8.47 0.72
C ILE A 13 2.60 -7.32 -0.05
N LYS A 14 3.30 -6.19 -0.26
CA LYS A 14 2.76 -4.96 -0.88
C LYS A 14 1.47 -4.45 -0.22
N VAL A 15 1.43 -4.45 1.11
CA VAL A 15 0.29 -3.95 1.90
C VAL A 15 0.80 -2.90 2.89
N PRO A 16 0.14 -1.73 3.03
CA PRO A 16 0.55 -0.72 3.98
C PRO A 16 0.59 -1.25 5.42
N PRO A 17 1.55 -0.80 6.26
CA PRO A 17 1.69 -1.30 7.62
C PRO A 17 0.47 -0.98 8.51
N GLY A 18 -0.30 0.07 8.17
CA GLY A 18 -1.56 0.38 8.83
C GLY A 18 -2.65 -0.67 8.60
N THR A 19 -2.69 -1.27 7.41
CA THR A 19 -3.64 -2.34 7.09
C THR A 19 -3.28 -3.63 7.82
N ILE A 20 -1.99 -3.95 7.95
CA ILE A 20 -1.52 -5.11 8.73
C ILE A 20 -1.89 -4.95 10.21
N LYS A 21 -1.78 -3.74 10.79
CA LYS A 21 -2.24 -3.45 12.16
C LYS A 21 -3.76 -3.59 12.30
N ARG A 22 -4.52 -3.21 11.28
CA ARG A 22 -5.98 -3.37 11.28
C ARG A 22 -6.36 -4.85 11.24
N TRP A 23 -5.66 -5.64 10.43
CA TRP A 23 -5.82 -7.09 10.34
C TRP A 23 -5.48 -7.79 11.66
N GLU A 24 -4.38 -7.42 12.31
CA GLU A 24 -4.02 -7.87 13.68
C GLU A 24 -5.18 -7.63 14.66
N LYS A 25 -5.80 -6.44 14.64
CA LYS A 25 -6.93 -6.10 15.52
C LYS A 25 -8.24 -6.81 15.15
N GLU A 26 -8.47 -7.07 13.86
CA GLU A 26 -9.69 -7.73 13.38
C GLU A 26 -9.67 -9.25 13.60
N LEU A 27 -8.47 -9.84 13.71
CA LEU A 27 -8.23 -11.27 13.91
C LEU A 27 -7.65 -11.56 15.31
N ASP A 28 -7.98 -10.72 16.28
CA ASP A 28 -7.55 -10.88 17.67
C ASP A 28 -7.98 -12.26 18.20
N GLY A 29 -7.02 -13.06 18.66
CA GLY A 29 -7.19 -14.47 19.06
C GLY A 29 -6.92 -15.54 17.99
N LEU A 30 -6.74 -15.16 16.71
CA LEU A 30 -6.41 -16.10 15.61
C LEU A 30 -5.04 -15.83 14.98
N LEU A 31 -4.58 -14.59 15.01
CA LEU A 31 -3.26 -14.17 14.54
C LEU A 31 -2.48 -13.53 15.70
N ASP A 32 -1.73 -14.33 16.45
CA ASP A 32 -0.85 -13.83 17.51
C ASP A 32 0.54 -13.52 16.93
N ILE A 33 0.89 -12.23 16.85
CA ILE A 33 2.17 -11.79 16.29
C ILE A 33 3.21 -11.72 17.42
N PRO A 34 4.27 -12.57 17.39
CA PRO A 34 5.26 -12.59 18.44
C PRO A 34 5.97 -11.23 18.54
N ARG A 35 6.17 -10.80 19.79
CA ARG A 35 6.82 -9.53 20.10
C ARG A 35 8.27 -9.76 20.51
N SER A 36 9.16 -8.87 20.06
CA SER A 36 10.51 -8.75 20.60
C SER A 36 10.46 -8.39 22.09
N LYS A 37 11.57 -8.61 22.81
CA LYS A 37 11.76 -8.15 24.19
C LYS A 37 11.53 -6.63 24.38
N GLN A 38 11.60 -5.86 23.28
CA GLN A 38 11.33 -4.41 23.22
C GLN A 38 9.91 -4.06 22.75
N GLY A 39 9.00 -5.03 22.62
CA GLY A 39 7.60 -4.83 22.19
C GLY A 39 7.39 -4.66 20.67
N ALA A 40 8.46 -4.71 19.88
CA ALA A 40 8.38 -4.65 18.41
C ALA A 40 7.76 -5.93 17.83
N ARG A 41 6.93 -5.81 16.78
CA ARG A 41 6.31 -6.94 16.07
C ARG A 41 7.35 -7.67 15.22
N LEU A 42 7.50 -8.97 15.43
CA LEU A 42 8.36 -9.84 14.65
C LEU A 42 7.47 -10.78 13.85
N PHE A 43 7.74 -10.91 12.56
CA PHE A 43 6.98 -11.80 11.69
C PHE A 43 7.80 -13.03 11.32
N THR A 44 7.22 -14.21 11.52
CA THR A 44 7.77 -15.48 11.04
C THR A 44 7.21 -15.85 9.66
N GLU A 45 7.84 -16.79 8.95
CA GLU A 45 7.39 -17.18 7.60
C GLU A 45 5.94 -17.74 7.61
N THR A 46 5.51 -18.38 8.69
CA THR A 46 4.15 -18.88 8.87
C THR A 46 3.12 -17.74 8.97
N GLU A 47 3.46 -16.67 9.69
CA GLU A 47 2.59 -15.49 9.80
C GLU A 47 2.54 -14.71 8.49
N ILE A 48 3.66 -14.63 7.77
CA ILE A 48 3.72 -14.02 6.44
C ILE A 48 2.80 -14.79 5.46
N GLN A 49 2.78 -16.12 5.53
CA GLN A 49 1.91 -16.94 4.69
C GLN A 49 0.43 -16.70 4.99
N LEU A 50 0.06 -16.59 6.27
CA LEU A 50 -1.31 -16.25 6.69
C LEU A 50 -1.73 -14.85 6.20
N LEU A 51 -0.82 -13.88 6.23
CA LEU A 51 -1.07 -12.53 5.71
C LEU A 51 -1.24 -12.51 4.18
N ILE A 52 -0.55 -13.38 3.45
CA ILE A 52 -0.72 -13.55 1.99
C ILE A 52 -2.09 -14.17 1.69
N GLU A 53 -2.48 -15.23 2.41
CA GLU A 53 -3.79 -15.86 2.27
C GLU A 53 -4.92 -14.87 2.59
N MET A 54 -4.74 -14.05 3.63
CA MET A 54 -5.68 -12.98 3.97
C MET A 54 -5.80 -11.93 2.87
N LYS A 55 -4.68 -11.52 2.28
CA LYS A 55 -4.66 -10.58 1.15
C LYS A 55 -5.47 -11.12 -0.02
N GLU A 56 -5.36 -12.41 -0.32
CA GLU A 56 -6.10 -13.06 -1.41
C GLU A 56 -7.60 -13.12 -1.10
N MET A 57 -7.99 -13.49 0.12
CA MET A 57 -9.38 -13.56 0.55
C MET A 57 -10.06 -12.18 0.58
N HIS A 58 -9.34 -11.14 1.03
CA HIS A 58 -9.83 -9.76 1.04
C HIS A 58 -9.93 -9.17 -0.37
N GLY A 59 -9.13 -9.67 -1.33
CA GLY A 59 -9.25 -9.35 -2.76
C GLY A 59 -10.49 -9.96 -3.42
N LYS A 60 -10.99 -11.09 -2.92
CA LYS A 60 -12.18 -11.80 -3.44
C LYS A 60 -13.52 -11.31 -2.85
N LYS A 61 -13.54 -10.22 -2.06
CA LYS A 61 -14.74 -9.66 -1.37
C LYS A 61 -15.54 -10.71 -0.58
N VAL A 62 -14.86 -11.73 -0.04
CA VAL A 62 -15.52 -12.75 0.78
C VAL A 62 -15.87 -12.15 2.14
N ASN A 63 -17.11 -12.38 2.59
CA ASN A 63 -17.65 -11.79 3.81
C ASN A 63 -16.82 -12.18 5.05
N LYS A 64 -16.59 -11.21 5.94
CA LYS A 64 -15.74 -11.26 7.15
C LYS A 64 -16.01 -12.48 8.05
N GLU A 65 -17.26 -12.91 8.08
CA GLU A 65 -17.76 -14.10 8.80
C GLU A 65 -17.25 -15.43 8.21
N VAL A 66 -17.09 -15.53 6.89
CA VAL A 66 -16.65 -16.74 6.17
C VAL A 66 -15.14 -16.96 6.35
N ILE A 67 -14.37 -15.88 6.45
CA ILE A 67 -12.94 -15.94 6.79
C ILE A 67 -12.79 -16.47 8.22
N ARG A 68 -13.54 -15.92 9.19
CA ARG A 68 -13.50 -16.42 10.58
C ARG A 68 -13.97 -17.87 10.70
N LYS A 69 -14.99 -18.29 9.93
CA LYS A 69 -15.45 -19.70 9.88
C LYS A 69 -14.48 -20.64 9.17
N SER A 70 -13.78 -20.21 8.12
CA SER A 70 -12.78 -21.06 7.43
C SER A 70 -11.54 -21.30 8.28
N PHE A 71 -11.13 -20.31 9.07
CA PHE A 71 -10.03 -20.48 10.03
C PHE A 71 -10.48 -21.18 11.32
N GLY A 72 -11.71 -20.96 11.79
CA GLY A 72 -12.29 -21.67 12.94
C GLY A 72 -12.54 -23.16 12.69
N ASN A 73 -12.98 -23.53 11.47
CA ASN A 73 -13.22 -24.92 11.09
C ASN A 73 -11.94 -25.75 10.90
N LYS A 74 -10.75 -25.12 10.86
CA LYS A 74 -9.47 -25.85 10.88
C LYS A 74 -9.04 -26.31 12.28
N LEU A 75 -9.77 -25.91 13.35
CA LEU A 75 -9.40 -26.24 14.74
C LEU A 75 -10.32 -27.26 15.44
N HIS A 76 -11.48 -27.60 14.87
CA HIS A 76 -12.36 -28.64 15.42
C HIS A 76 -12.87 -29.57 14.33
N GLN A 77 -12.13 -30.66 14.13
CA GLN A 77 -12.59 -31.82 13.38
C GLN A 77 -12.64 -32.99 14.38
N GLU A 78 -13.85 -33.30 14.86
CA GLU A 78 -14.29 -34.61 15.36
C GLU A 78 -15.83 -34.63 15.21
N PRO A 79 -16.40 -35.61 14.47
CA PRO A 79 -17.85 -35.85 14.38
C PRO A 79 -18.26 -36.78 15.56
N ASP A 80 -19.47 -36.76 16.11
CA ASP A 80 -20.64 -37.36 15.48
C ASP A 80 -21.93 -37.12 16.29
N SER A 81 -22.99 -36.79 15.55
CA SER A 81 -24.29 -37.48 15.50
C SER A 81 -24.75 -38.36 16.68
N ASN A 82 -25.86 -38.00 17.33
CA ASN A 82 -27.18 -38.66 17.16
C ASN A 82 -28.07 -38.65 18.42
N THR A 83 -29.32 -38.22 18.19
CA THR A 83 -30.49 -38.34 19.07
C THR A 83 -31.05 -39.76 18.98
N SER A 84 -31.43 -40.36 20.12
CA SER A 84 -32.30 -41.55 20.15
C SER A 84 -33.44 -41.34 21.16
N LYS A 85 -34.67 -41.47 20.66
CA LYS A 85 -35.91 -41.60 21.44
C LYS A 85 -36.18 -43.10 21.66
N GLN A 86 -36.61 -43.48 22.85
CA GLN A 86 -37.25 -44.76 23.12
C GLN A 86 -38.66 -44.52 23.66
N GLU A 87 -39.65 -45.15 23.03
CA GLU A 87 -40.98 -45.38 23.58
C GLU A 87 -41.05 -46.85 24.05
N THR A 88 -41.50 -47.03 25.29
CA THR A 88 -41.75 -48.34 25.91
C THR A 88 -43.26 -48.55 25.96
N SER A 89 -43.74 -49.69 25.45
CA SER A 89 -45.12 -50.15 25.64
C SER A 89 -45.11 -51.41 26.49
N LEU A 90 -45.98 -51.49 27.50
CA LEU A 90 -46.29 -52.71 28.24
C LEU A 90 -47.81 -52.90 28.26
N GLN A 91 -48.24 -54.02 27.68
CA GLN A 91 -49.59 -54.56 27.77
C GLN A 91 -49.71 -55.51 28.97
N ILE A 92 -50.91 -55.49 29.56
CA ILE A 92 -51.37 -56.26 30.71
C ILE A 92 -52.11 -57.51 30.21
N LEU A 93 -51.94 -58.65 30.88
CA LEU A 93 -52.79 -59.86 30.78
C LEU A 93 -52.71 -60.53 32.17
N SER A 94 -53.73 -60.51 33.05
CA SER A 94 -55.05 -61.16 33.09
C SER A 94 -55.02 -62.69 33.08
N GLU A 95 -55.38 -63.29 34.22
CA GLU A 95 -55.68 -64.72 34.43
C GLU A 95 -56.41 -64.85 35.79
N GLN A 96 -57.46 -65.64 36.03
CA GLN A 96 -58.51 -66.34 35.28
C GLN A 96 -59.60 -66.69 36.33
N ILE A 97 -60.87 -66.77 35.94
CA ILE A 97 -61.96 -67.36 36.75
C ILE A 97 -62.56 -68.54 35.96
N SER A 98 -62.76 -69.68 36.63
CA SER A 98 -63.31 -70.93 36.10
C SER A 98 -64.87 -70.93 36.10
N PRO A 99 -65.54 -71.74 35.25
CA PRO A 99 -66.92 -71.50 34.79
C PRO A 99 -67.99 -72.38 35.47
N VAL A 100 -69.22 -71.85 35.61
CA VAL A 100 -70.45 -72.64 35.84
C VAL A 100 -71.63 -71.99 35.06
N PRO A 101 -72.48 -72.75 34.32
CA PRO A 101 -73.50 -72.25 33.40
C PRO A 101 -74.93 -72.22 34.05
N PRO A 102 -76.01 -71.73 33.40
CA PRO A 102 -76.61 -70.43 33.69
C PRO A 102 -78.11 -70.48 34.10
N ASP A 103 -78.56 -69.45 34.84
CA ASP A 103 -80.00 -69.14 34.96
C ASP A 103 -80.37 -67.98 34.00
N GLU A 104 -81.32 -68.24 33.10
CA GLU A 104 -81.71 -67.42 31.94
C GLU A 104 -82.26 -66.01 32.28
N THR A 105 -82.54 -65.74 33.57
CA THR A 105 -83.06 -64.46 34.09
C THR A 105 -81.98 -63.52 34.62
N THR A 106 -80.81 -64.04 35.00
CA THR A 106 -79.68 -63.22 35.49
C THR A 106 -78.86 -62.63 34.35
N ILE A 107 -78.74 -63.34 33.22
CA ILE A 107 -78.03 -62.87 32.01
C ILE A 107 -78.74 -61.65 31.40
N LYS A 108 -80.07 -61.68 31.27
CA LYS A 108 -80.84 -60.55 30.70
C LYS A 108 -80.77 -59.28 31.54
N ASN A 109 -80.68 -59.40 32.88
CA ASN A 109 -80.55 -58.25 33.77
C ASN A 109 -79.13 -57.67 33.78
N VAL A 110 -78.10 -58.52 33.68
CA VAL A 110 -76.71 -58.08 33.54
C VAL A 110 -76.46 -57.45 32.17
N ASP A 111 -77.01 -58.02 31.10
CA ASP A 111 -76.96 -57.43 29.74
C ASP A 111 -77.71 -56.09 29.67
N ASN A 112 -78.88 -55.98 30.32
CA ASN A 112 -79.59 -54.70 30.41
C ASN A 112 -78.76 -53.66 31.17
N PHE A 113 -78.15 -54.04 32.31
CA PHE A 113 -77.31 -53.14 33.08
C PHE A 113 -76.05 -52.72 32.31
N LEU A 114 -75.39 -53.65 31.61
CA LEU A 114 -74.26 -53.36 30.73
C LEU A 114 -74.66 -52.45 29.57
N SER A 115 -75.84 -52.64 28.98
CA SER A 115 -76.35 -51.76 27.92
C SER A 115 -76.66 -50.35 28.43
N VAL A 116 -77.16 -50.22 29.67
CA VAL A 116 -77.41 -48.93 30.32
C VAL A 116 -76.09 -48.24 30.68
N LEU A 117 -75.08 -49.00 31.14
CA LEU A 117 -73.73 -48.51 31.38
C LEU A 117 -73.04 -48.05 30.10
N ASP A 118 -73.15 -48.82 29.02
CA ASP A 118 -72.60 -48.44 27.72
C ASP A 118 -73.31 -47.19 27.18
N ARG A 119 -74.62 -47.08 27.37
CA ARG A 119 -75.37 -45.89 26.96
C ARG A 119 -75.00 -44.66 27.78
N TYR A 120 -74.79 -44.80 29.09
CA TYR A 120 -74.28 -43.72 29.94
C TYR A 120 -72.86 -43.31 29.56
N LYS A 121 -71.98 -44.28 29.32
CA LYS A 121 -70.61 -44.04 28.85
C LYS A 121 -70.58 -43.29 27.51
N GLN A 122 -71.41 -43.70 26.54
CA GLN A 122 -71.48 -43.02 25.24
C GLN A 122 -72.04 -41.60 25.37
N ASN A 123 -73.06 -41.40 26.20
CA ASN A 123 -73.59 -40.06 26.48
C ASN A 123 -72.57 -39.17 27.17
N PHE A 124 -71.86 -39.68 28.19
CA PHE A 124 -70.80 -38.96 28.89
C PHE A 124 -69.65 -38.61 27.95
N PHE A 125 -69.20 -39.53 27.10
CA PHE A 125 -68.20 -39.22 26.09
C PHE A 125 -68.69 -38.19 25.07
N HIS A 126 -69.97 -38.19 24.73
CA HIS A 126 -70.55 -37.20 23.84
C HIS A 126 -70.61 -35.82 24.51
N GLU A 127 -71.10 -35.75 25.75
CA GLU A 127 -71.15 -34.53 26.55
C GLU A 127 -69.75 -33.97 26.80
N MET A 128 -68.82 -34.79 27.28
CA MET A 128 -67.42 -34.38 27.45
C MET A 128 -66.80 -33.92 26.13
N LYS A 129 -67.06 -34.62 25.02
CA LYS A 129 -66.49 -34.26 23.73
C LYS A 129 -67.07 -32.95 23.21
N GLU A 130 -68.36 -32.70 23.39
CA GLU A 130 -68.99 -31.44 23.01
C GLU A 130 -68.59 -30.30 23.95
N GLU A 131 -68.44 -30.56 25.25
CA GLU A 131 -67.96 -29.57 26.22
C GLU A 131 -66.49 -29.20 25.94
N ILE A 132 -65.59 -30.17 25.77
CA ILE A 132 -64.19 -29.95 25.37
C ILE A 132 -64.13 -29.22 24.02
N ARG A 133 -64.93 -29.64 23.03
CA ARG A 133 -64.96 -29.00 21.71
C ARG A 133 -65.50 -27.57 21.79
N SER A 134 -66.46 -27.30 22.67
CA SER A 134 -66.97 -25.95 22.89
C SER A 134 -65.90 -25.07 23.54
N VAL A 135 -65.31 -25.49 24.67
CA VAL A 135 -64.26 -24.75 25.40
C VAL A 135 -63.05 -24.46 24.51
N VAL A 136 -62.61 -25.44 23.71
CA VAL A 136 -61.50 -25.24 22.76
C VAL A 136 -61.89 -24.26 21.64
N ARG A 137 -63.11 -24.31 21.12
CA ARG A 137 -63.52 -23.45 20.00
C ARG A 137 -63.90 -22.03 20.41
N THR A 138 -64.48 -21.83 21.59
CA THR A 138 -64.94 -20.50 22.00
C THR A 138 -63.91 -19.81 22.85
N GLU A 139 -63.40 -20.47 23.89
CA GLU A 139 -62.53 -19.83 24.88
C GLU A 139 -61.08 -19.81 24.42
N VAL A 140 -60.52 -20.97 24.03
CA VAL A 140 -59.12 -21.02 23.58
C VAL A 140 -58.92 -20.24 22.27
N LEU A 141 -59.83 -20.35 21.29
CA LEU A 141 -59.70 -19.55 20.07
C LEU A 141 -59.90 -18.06 20.32
N ALA A 142 -60.79 -17.65 21.23
CA ALA A 142 -60.95 -16.24 21.57
C ALA A 142 -59.72 -15.68 22.30
N GLU A 143 -59.17 -16.44 23.25
CA GLU A 143 -57.94 -16.09 23.99
C GLU A 143 -56.75 -15.99 23.03
N VAL A 144 -56.54 -17.00 22.17
CA VAL A 144 -55.47 -16.98 21.15
C VAL A 144 -55.63 -15.82 20.19
N LYS A 145 -56.86 -15.53 19.72
CA LYS A 145 -57.11 -14.39 18.83
C LYS A 145 -56.84 -13.05 19.52
N LYS A 146 -57.18 -12.94 20.81
CA LYS A 146 -56.90 -11.76 21.63
C LYS A 146 -55.41 -11.58 21.88
N GLU A 147 -54.70 -12.66 22.22
CA GLU A 147 -53.25 -12.68 22.43
C GLU A 147 -52.51 -12.33 21.13
N ILE A 148 -52.92 -12.88 19.99
CA ILE A 148 -52.36 -12.56 18.67
C ILE A 148 -52.61 -11.08 18.33
N LYS A 149 -53.82 -10.56 18.55
CA LYS A 149 -54.12 -9.14 18.29
C LYS A 149 -53.29 -8.22 19.17
N ASN A 150 -53.18 -8.52 20.46
CA ASN A 150 -52.42 -7.73 21.41
C ASN A 150 -50.91 -7.81 21.12
N GLY A 151 -50.40 -9.00 20.82
CA GLY A 151 -49.01 -9.23 20.40
C GLY A 151 -48.68 -8.55 19.07
N ALA A 152 -49.60 -8.56 18.10
CA ALA A 152 -49.44 -7.83 16.83
C ALA A 152 -49.42 -6.31 17.06
N LEU A 153 -50.28 -5.80 17.94
CA LEU A 153 -50.34 -4.37 18.22
C LEU A 153 -49.07 -3.89 18.96
N THR A 154 -48.56 -4.67 19.93
CA THR A 154 -47.31 -4.34 20.61
C THR A 154 -46.11 -4.43 19.67
N THR A 155 -46.00 -5.47 18.84
CA THR A 155 -44.90 -5.60 17.86
C THR A 155 -44.92 -4.52 16.79
N VAL A 156 -46.10 -4.16 16.26
CA VAL A 156 -46.21 -3.05 15.30
C VAL A 156 -45.86 -1.73 15.96
N LYS A 157 -46.30 -1.50 17.20
CA LYS A 157 -45.97 -0.27 17.94
C LYS A 157 -44.46 -0.17 18.22
N THR A 158 -43.83 -1.24 18.69
CA THR A 158 -42.39 -1.23 18.96
C THR A 158 -41.57 -1.09 17.69
N LEU A 159 -41.99 -1.72 16.59
CA LEU A 159 -41.36 -1.55 15.29
C LEU A 159 -41.52 -0.12 14.77
N SER A 160 -42.72 0.45 14.89
CA SER A 160 -42.99 1.85 14.54
C SER A 160 -42.12 2.81 15.36
N ASP A 161 -42.10 2.67 16.69
CA ASP A 161 -41.29 3.50 17.57
C ASP A 161 -39.79 3.38 17.26
N SER A 162 -39.33 2.17 16.93
CA SER A 162 -37.95 1.92 16.50
C SER A 162 -37.64 2.59 15.16
N ILE A 163 -38.53 2.53 14.18
CA ILE A 163 -38.38 3.22 12.89
C ILE A 163 -38.35 4.73 13.09
N TYR A 164 -39.26 5.30 13.89
CA TYR A 164 -39.27 6.74 14.17
C TYR A 164 -37.98 7.19 14.86
N LYS A 165 -37.54 6.46 15.88
CA LYS A 165 -36.31 6.77 16.61
C LYS A 165 -35.07 6.60 15.73
N SER A 166 -35.03 5.55 14.92
CA SER A 166 -33.95 5.32 13.95
C SER A 166 -33.90 6.44 12.91
N ASN A 167 -35.04 6.84 12.35
CA ASN A 167 -35.10 7.91 11.35
C ASN A 167 -34.66 9.26 11.93
N ALA A 168 -35.07 9.57 13.16
CA ALA A 168 -34.62 10.76 13.87
C ALA A 168 -33.10 10.74 14.11
N ASN A 169 -32.55 9.59 14.54
CA ASN A 169 -31.11 9.43 14.73
C ASN A 169 -30.35 9.56 13.40
N THR A 170 -30.79 8.88 12.34
CA THR A 170 -30.16 8.96 11.02
C THR A 170 -30.18 10.39 10.47
N LYS A 171 -31.25 11.15 10.68
CA LYS A 171 -31.32 12.57 10.31
C LYS A 171 -30.25 13.39 11.04
N SER A 172 -30.15 13.23 12.36
CA SER A 172 -29.13 13.92 13.18
C SER A 172 -27.70 13.54 12.76
N GLU A 173 -27.45 12.25 12.52
CA GLU A 173 -26.15 11.79 12.02
C GLU A 173 -25.83 12.35 10.63
N PHE A 174 -26.83 12.45 9.74
CA PHE A 174 -26.67 13.05 8.43
C PHE A 174 -26.35 14.55 8.51
N GLU A 175 -27.03 15.29 9.39
CA GLU A 175 -26.71 16.70 9.67
C GLU A 175 -25.29 16.84 10.23
N GLY A 176 -24.90 15.98 11.19
CA GLY A 176 -23.55 15.96 11.74
C GLY A 176 -22.47 15.63 10.71
N LEU A 177 -22.75 14.69 9.80
CA LEU A 177 -21.87 14.35 8.69
C LEU A 177 -21.76 15.51 7.70
N SER A 178 -22.88 16.14 7.33
CA SER A 178 -22.91 17.29 6.43
C SER A 178 -22.03 18.43 6.98
N ASN A 179 -22.15 18.74 8.26
CA ASN A 179 -21.34 19.77 8.91
C ASN A 179 -19.84 19.41 8.91
N LYS A 180 -19.50 18.14 9.16
CA LYS A 180 -18.09 17.68 9.07
C LYS A 180 -17.55 17.74 7.66
N VAL A 181 -18.36 17.40 6.66
CA VAL A 181 -17.99 17.50 5.24
C VAL A 181 -17.76 18.97 4.89
N GLU A 182 -18.66 19.87 5.27
CA GLU A 182 -18.53 21.30 5.04
C GLU A 182 -17.25 21.88 5.67
N GLN A 183 -17.00 21.58 6.95
CA GLN A 183 -15.77 21.99 7.64
C GLN A 183 -14.50 21.43 6.96
N THR A 184 -14.54 20.18 6.50
CA THR A 184 -13.40 19.55 5.81
C THR A 184 -13.18 20.19 4.44
N VAL A 185 -14.24 20.51 3.71
CA VAL A 185 -14.18 21.22 2.43
C VAL A 185 -13.61 22.61 2.63
N GLU A 186 -14.06 23.35 3.64
CA GLU A 186 -13.56 24.69 3.97
C GLU A 186 -12.07 24.65 4.34
N HIS A 187 -11.67 23.74 5.24
CA HIS A 187 -10.27 23.59 5.62
C HIS A 187 -9.38 23.20 4.43
N THR A 188 -9.88 22.32 3.55
CA THR A 188 -9.17 21.92 2.33
C THR A 188 -9.03 23.11 1.37
N ALA A 189 -10.10 23.89 1.16
CA ALA A 189 -10.07 25.08 0.31
C ALA A 189 -9.08 26.14 0.84
N ASN A 190 -9.08 26.37 2.15
CA ASN A 190 -8.13 27.30 2.80
C ASN A 190 -6.69 26.81 2.67
N SER A 191 -6.45 25.51 2.85
CA SER A 191 -5.13 24.89 2.68
C SER A 191 -4.64 24.99 1.23
N LEU A 192 -5.51 24.72 0.25
CA LEU A 192 -5.19 24.89 -1.18
C LEU A 192 -4.88 26.34 -1.52
N LYS A 193 -5.62 27.30 -0.96
CA LYS A 193 -5.36 28.74 -1.14
C LYS A 193 -4.01 29.15 -0.55
N PHE A 194 -3.65 28.64 0.63
CA PHE A 194 -2.35 28.89 1.25
C PHE A 194 -1.20 28.29 0.42
N LEU A 195 -1.36 27.04 -0.02
CA LEU A 195 -0.38 26.37 -0.88
C LEU A 195 -0.21 27.10 -2.20
N SER A 196 -1.30 27.50 -2.85
CA SER A 196 -1.26 28.29 -4.08
C SER A 196 -0.48 29.59 -3.89
N LYS A 197 -0.76 30.35 -2.83
CA LYS A 197 0.00 31.58 -2.51
C LYS A 197 1.48 31.31 -2.27
N SER A 198 1.80 30.24 -1.55
CA SER A 198 3.18 29.84 -1.25
C SER A 198 3.94 29.45 -2.52
N ILE A 199 3.31 28.64 -3.38
CA ILE A 199 3.88 28.24 -4.67
C ILE A 199 4.10 29.46 -5.56
N SER A 200 3.13 30.37 -5.67
CA SER A 200 3.30 31.60 -6.47
C SER A 200 4.44 32.47 -5.94
N LYS A 201 4.58 32.60 -4.62
CA LYS A 201 5.68 33.37 -4.00
C LYS A 201 7.04 32.74 -4.31
N VAL A 202 7.18 31.44 -4.03
CA VAL A 202 8.44 30.71 -4.28
C VAL A 202 8.77 30.72 -5.77
N SER A 203 7.80 30.48 -6.65
CA SER A 203 8.00 30.56 -8.10
C SER A 203 8.49 31.94 -8.55
N LEU A 204 7.95 33.02 -7.98
CA LEU A 204 8.37 34.37 -8.30
C LEU A 204 9.79 34.68 -7.79
N GLU A 205 10.13 34.20 -6.59
CA GLU A 205 11.46 34.33 -6.01
C GLU A 205 12.51 33.55 -6.81
N THR A 206 12.25 32.27 -7.12
CA THR A 206 13.12 31.45 -7.97
C THR A 206 13.29 32.04 -9.36
N THR A 207 12.24 32.59 -9.96
CA THR A 207 12.36 33.24 -11.29
C THR A 207 13.27 34.46 -11.22
N LYS A 208 13.19 35.27 -10.16
CA LYS A 208 14.08 36.41 -9.95
C LYS A 208 15.52 35.96 -9.76
N GLU A 209 15.76 34.94 -8.95
CA GLU A 209 17.10 34.38 -8.75
C GLU A 209 17.70 33.86 -10.06
N ILE A 210 16.93 33.09 -10.84
CA ILE A 210 17.36 32.61 -12.15
C ILE A 210 17.69 33.79 -13.08
N SER A 211 16.85 34.84 -13.10
CA SER A 211 17.11 36.02 -13.94
C SER A 211 18.38 36.77 -13.52
N ASN A 212 18.65 36.86 -12.22
CA ASN A 212 19.86 37.50 -11.69
C ASN A 212 21.10 36.69 -12.04
N LEU A 213 21.06 35.36 -11.85
CA LEU A 213 22.16 34.47 -12.22
C LEU A 213 22.40 34.50 -13.72
N SER A 214 21.34 34.49 -14.54
CA SER A 214 21.46 34.61 -15.99
C SER A 214 22.12 35.93 -16.40
N ARG A 215 21.80 37.03 -15.71
CA ARG A 215 22.43 38.33 -15.96
C ARG A 215 23.90 38.31 -15.59
N GLN A 216 24.26 37.75 -14.44
CA GLN A 216 25.67 37.62 -14.01
C GLN A 216 26.48 36.75 -14.97
N ILE A 217 25.90 35.66 -15.49
CA ILE A 217 26.55 34.83 -16.51
C ILE A 217 26.76 35.62 -17.80
N ALA A 218 25.78 36.44 -18.21
CA ALA A 218 25.94 37.29 -19.40
C ALA A 218 27.06 38.33 -19.21
N GLU A 219 27.06 39.05 -18.09
CA GLU A 219 28.07 40.06 -17.75
C GLU A 219 29.48 39.44 -17.67
N THR A 220 29.64 38.33 -16.95
CA THR A 220 30.94 37.64 -16.84
C THR A 220 31.40 37.02 -18.16
N SER A 221 30.48 36.56 -19.00
CA SER A 221 30.80 36.07 -20.35
C SER A 221 31.28 37.19 -21.26
N GLU A 222 30.73 38.40 -21.13
CA GLU A 222 31.18 39.58 -21.88
C GLU A 222 32.57 40.03 -21.42
N GLU A 223 32.81 40.09 -20.10
CA GLU A 223 34.13 40.38 -19.55
C GLU A 223 35.18 39.37 -20.03
N LEU A 224 34.85 38.07 -20.02
CA LEU A 224 35.76 37.02 -20.50
C LEU A 224 36.07 37.18 -22.00
N ALA A 225 35.07 37.52 -22.81
CA ALA A 225 35.27 37.80 -24.23
C ALA A 225 36.24 38.98 -24.43
N GLN A 226 36.06 40.06 -23.65
CA GLN A 226 36.95 41.21 -23.70
C GLN A 226 38.40 40.85 -23.29
N TYR A 227 38.58 40.05 -22.23
CA TYR A 227 39.90 39.58 -21.82
C TYR A 227 40.58 38.73 -22.90
N VAL A 228 39.81 37.86 -23.57
CA VAL A 228 40.32 37.04 -24.68
C VAL A 228 40.75 37.92 -25.85
N ASP A 229 39.97 38.94 -26.21
CA ASP A 229 40.31 39.87 -27.28
C ASP A 229 41.58 40.68 -26.98
N VAL A 230 41.69 41.20 -25.75
CA VAL A 230 42.90 41.91 -25.30
C VAL A 230 44.12 40.98 -25.34
N THR A 231 44.00 39.78 -24.78
CA THR A 231 45.08 38.78 -24.77
C THR A 231 45.50 38.40 -26.19
N ASN A 232 44.54 38.18 -27.09
CA ASN A 232 44.84 37.91 -28.50
C ASN A 232 45.60 39.07 -29.14
N SER A 233 45.18 40.32 -28.89
CA SER A 233 45.87 41.50 -29.41
C SER A 233 47.31 41.63 -28.87
N GLU A 234 47.53 41.31 -27.60
CA GLU A 234 48.88 41.30 -27.00
C GLU A 234 49.74 40.20 -27.59
N ILE A 235 49.20 39.00 -27.81
CA ILE A 235 49.90 37.90 -28.48
C ILE A 235 50.30 38.31 -29.90
N TYR A 236 49.42 38.97 -30.66
CA TYR A 236 49.77 39.48 -31.99
C TYR A 236 50.90 40.51 -31.94
N ASN A 237 50.82 41.48 -31.03
CA ASN A 237 51.85 42.50 -30.86
C ASN A 237 53.21 41.89 -30.47
N LEU A 238 53.21 40.92 -29.55
CA LEU A 238 54.41 40.18 -29.16
C LEU A 238 54.97 39.35 -30.32
N THR A 239 54.11 38.70 -31.09
CA THR A 239 54.51 37.92 -32.27
C THR A 239 55.13 38.80 -33.33
N GLU A 240 54.58 40.00 -33.55
CA GLU A 240 55.15 40.99 -34.48
C GLU A 240 56.49 41.51 -33.98
N ALA A 241 56.62 41.84 -32.69
CA ALA A 241 57.87 42.29 -32.10
C ALA A 241 58.97 41.22 -32.22
N LEU A 242 58.66 39.96 -31.93
CA LEU A 242 59.58 38.84 -32.11
C LEU A 242 59.97 38.62 -33.57
N SER A 243 59.02 38.80 -34.49
CA SER A 243 59.29 38.67 -35.93
C SER A 243 60.28 39.74 -36.41
N LYS A 244 60.10 41.00 -35.98
CA LYS A 244 61.01 42.11 -36.27
C LYS A 244 62.40 41.89 -35.68
N ASP A 245 62.47 41.43 -34.43
CA ASP A 245 63.74 41.15 -33.75
C ASP A 245 64.51 40.01 -34.46
N HIS A 246 63.80 38.96 -34.86
CA HIS A 246 64.38 37.87 -35.65
C HIS A 246 64.89 38.32 -37.02
N GLU A 247 64.16 39.21 -37.71
CA GLU A 247 64.60 39.79 -38.98
C GLU A 247 65.89 40.61 -38.80
N TYR A 248 65.95 41.45 -37.77
CA TYR A 248 67.16 42.20 -37.41
C TYR A 248 68.38 41.30 -37.17
N PHE A 249 68.22 40.23 -36.38
CA PHE A 249 69.32 39.28 -36.13
C PHE A 249 69.75 38.52 -37.39
N ILE A 250 68.82 38.21 -38.29
CA ILE A 250 69.16 37.60 -39.58
C ILE A 250 69.99 38.57 -40.41
N GLU A 251 69.58 39.83 -40.50
CA GLU A 251 70.30 40.86 -41.26
C GLU A 251 71.72 41.07 -40.70
N GLU A 252 71.86 41.20 -39.37
CA GLU A 252 73.17 41.36 -38.71
C GLU A 252 74.07 40.15 -39.00
N ARG A 253 73.52 38.92 -38.92
CA ARG A 253 74.26 37.70 -39.23
C ARG A 253 74.70 37.65 -40.70
N GLU A 254 73.86 38.08 -41.63
CA GLU A 254 74.23 38.14 -43.06
C GLU A 254 75.31 39.20 -43.33
N GLN A 255 75.28 40.33 -42.61
CA GLN A 255 76.36 41.33 -42.66
C GLN A 255 77.69 40.73 -42.18
N TYR A 256 77.71 40.07 -41.01
CA TYR A 256 78.92 39.41 -40.52
C TYR A 256 79.41 38.32 -41.49
N ARG A 257 78.50 37.53 -42.09
CA ARG A 257 78.86 36.55 -43.11
C ARG A 257 79.48 37.20 -44.34
N HIS A 258 78.97 38.36 -44.75
CA HIS A 258 79.53 39.12 -45.86
C HIS A 258 80.94 39.61 -45.53
N GLU A 259 81.16 40.22 -44.37
CA GLU A 259 82.48 40.67 -43.92
C GLU A 259 83.49 39.52 -43.82
N ILE A 260 83.10 38.39 -43.22
CA ILE A 260 83.95 37.19 -43.12
C ILE A 260 84.33 36.71 -44.51
N ARG A 261 83.37 36.66 -45.46
CA ARG A 261 83.63 36.26 -46.84
C ARG A 261 84.60 37.23 -47.52
N GLN A 262 84.46 38.53 -47.31
CA GLN A 262 85.40 39.53 -47.85
C GLN A 262 86.80 39.36 -47.26
N ARG A 263 86.92 39.18 -45.95
CA ARG A 263 88.20 38.94 -45.27
C ARG A 263 88.86 37.66 -45.76
N GLU A 264 88.08 36.60 -45.97
CA GLU A 264 88.57 35.34 -46.53
C GLU A 264 89.11 35.54 -47.95
N VAL A 265 88.38 36.25 -48.83
CA VAL A 265 88.86 36.57 -50.18
C VAL A 265 90.15 37.39 -50.14
N ALA A 266 90.23 38.41 -49.30
CA ALA A 266 91.44 39.22 -49.12
C ALA A 266 92.62 38.37 -48.62
N PHE A 267 92.38 37.45 -47.68
CA PHE A 267 93.38 36.53 -47.16
C PHE A 267 93.88 35.56 -48.24
N GLN A 268 92.97 34.97 -49.03
CA GLN A 268 93.34 34.12 -50.16
C GLN A 268 94.19 34.87 -51.19
N ASN A 269 93.84 36.13 -51.50
CA ASN A 269 94.63 37.00 -52.39
C ASN A 269 96.02 37.33 -51.81
N MET A 270 96.11 37.55 -50.49
CA MET A 270 97.38 37.75 -49.79
C MET A 270 98.24 36.48 -49.89
N LEU A 271 97.67 35.30 -49.61
CA LEU A 271 98.37 34.02 -49.73
C LEU A 271 98.84 33.72 -51.16
N SER A 272 98.01 33.99 -52.18
CA SER A 272 98.44 33.86 -53.57
C SER A 272 99.56 34.82 -53.91
N GLY A 273 99.49 36.08 -53.44
CA GLY A 273 100.57 37.05 -53.59
C GLY A 273 101.89 36.60 -52.95
N PHE A 274 101.84 36.02 -51.74
CA PHE A 274 103.02 35.41 -51.11
C PHE A 274 103.56 34.23 -51.91
N ARG A 275 102.68 33.37 -52.42
CA ARG A 275 103.07 32.22 -53.25
C ARG A 275 103.77 32.69 -54.53
N ASP A 276 103.21 33.67 -55.22
CA ASP A 276 103.77 34.21 -56.46
C ASP A 276 105.09 34.97 -56.21
N ALA A 277 105.21 35.69 -55.09
CA ALA A 277 106.46 36.30 -54.64
C ALA A 277 107.54 35.26 -54.28
N ALA A 278 107.16 34.14 -53.68
CA ALA A 278 108.07 33.04 -53.36
C ALA A 278 108.54 32.28 -54.62
N VAL A 279 107.64 32.05 -55.59
CA VAL A 279 107.94 31.40 -56.87
C VAL A 279 108.82 32.30 -57.75
N SER A 280 108.57 33.62 -57.77
CA SER A 280 109.44 34.59 -58.46
C SER A 280 110.81 34.76 -57.80
N LYS A 281 110.94 34.49 -56.49
CA LYS A 281 112.21 34.31 -55.77
C LYS A 281 112.87 32.93 -55.97
N GLY A 282 112.64 32.28 -57.11
CA GLY A 282 113.44 31.16 -57.64
C GLY A 282 114.92 31.49 -57.92
N LYS A 283 115.43 32.67 -57.54
CA LYS A 283 116.88 32.98 -57.47
C LYS A 283 117.35 32.93 -56.02
N LYS A 284 118.14 31.89 -55.73
CA LYS A 284 118.78 31.56 -54.44
C LYS A 284 119.49 32.78 -53.82
N TRP A 285 118.86 33.46 -52.87
CA TRP A 285 119.46 34.58 -52.12
C TRP A 285 120.48 34.13 -51.05
N TRP A 286 120.57 32.82 -50.78
CA TRP A 286 121.49 32.22 -49.82
C TRP A 286 122.87 31.85 -50.39
N LYS A 287 123.19 32.23 -51.63
CA LYS A 287 124.51 31.93 -52.25
C LYS A 287 125.59 32.98 -51.96
N PHE A 288 125.37 33.92 -51.05
CA PHE A 288 126.26 35.06 -50.83
C PHE A 288 127.26 34.92 -49.67
N TRP A 289 127.55 33.69 -49.22
CA TRP A 289 128.66 33.42 -48.30
C TRP A 289 129.45 32.22 -48.80
N TYR A 290 130.43 32.51 -49.65
CA TYR A 290 131.72 31.83 -49.69
C TYR A 290 132.72 32.76 -48.99
#